data_AF-A0A9D9M386-F1
#
_entry.id   AF-A0A9D9M386-F1
#
_cell.length_a   1.000
_cell.length_b   1.000
_cell.length_c   1.000
_cell.angle_alpha   90.00
_cell.angle_beta   90.00
_cell.angle_gamma   90.00
#
_symmetry.space_group_name_H-M   'P 1'
#
loop_
_entity.id
_entity.type
_entity.pdbx_description
1 polymer ?
#
loop_
_entity_poly.entity_id
_entity_poly.type
_entity_poly.pdbx_seq_one_letter_code
_entity_poly.pdbx_strand_id
1 'polypeptide(L)'
;MKKNIYSLFLAIFALAGFTACSDSEDYKWADVPANAQVYFSKDLPAQQNISNKTNSFTIPVNRVKTDEAITVPVTLTSEDNFLSAPGSVSFAAGQASADLVLSYDPEALVYDKFKEATLSIADAGYTTPYGATSYTFKAGVLSPYKTLGTGSYEENYMWGVAGSVTIAQNTEQKNVFRVYGMNFANEEGAERASEYMEITVCKPGDTFRGVTVTQEDLVYFADYNSGYFNTSNNYNQDIMLYHPSKFTNTNPEEFWLHNRVLAYQEDGTPGQIQIAPRYYMDGLGGWNQSQADGILIITFPGYEPKDYTAAFACTGVFTDLAGSVFAEGVLELGADAKDVRAVVVSADDDADAVADAIAAGELEATPVEAGHIYVPIAEGQTGKLQVVVVVLDDEQAIQGVYSSPFEYYGGGANPWVSLGKGLYTEDFVSSLFGVDPVTYEVEIEENTETPGLYRMIYPYGEIYPYNEEGDWDASSVYNIEINAEDPEGVYIPVQDIGIDWGYGAMAIQSWGARYVANNSMDELKAEGYLGTLKDGVITLPVFERETEDGIALYQGLVYMGTSGYYAGANGAFKLVLPEAVSASARAKAKSMKRAISFEKKLKKHVASKGFGMKQIRIQANRMAPVKAEKFVD
;
A
#
# COMPACT_ATOMS: atom_id res chain seq x y z
N MET A 1 -23.12 -83.25 21.01
CA MET A 1 -23.20 -82.89 22.44
C MET A 1 -24.60 -82.34 22.68
N LYS A 2 -25.48 -83.11 23.35
CA LYS A 2 -25.91 -82.92 24.75
C LYS A 2 -26.30 -81.45 25.02
N LYS A 3 -27.50 -81.08 25.48
CA LYS A 3 -28.64 -81.84 26.02
C LYS A 3 -29.84 -80.87 26.14
N ASN A 4 -31.02 -81.42 25.88
CA ASN A 4 -32.36 -80.94 26.25
C ASN A 4 -32.48 -80.45 27.70
N ILE A 5 -33.53 -79.66 27.99
CA ILE A 5 -34.56 -79.93 29.03
C ILE A 5 -35.71 -78.91 28.86
N TYR A 6 -36.88 -79.32 28.36
CA TYR A 6 -38.10 -79.78 29.10
C TYR A 6 -38.71 -78.65 29.94
N SER A 7 -40.00 -78.31 29.89
CA SER A 7 -41.22 -79.14 29.97
C SER A 7 -42.44 -78.23 29.74
N LEU A 8 -43.50 -78.60 29.01
CA LEU A 8 -44.51 -79.65 29.28
C LEU A 8 -45.65 -79.17 30.20
N PHE A 9 -46.88 -79.39 29.70
CA PHE A 9 -48.20 -79.59 30.34
C PHE A 9 -49.28 -78.58 29.87
N LEU A 10 -50.28 -78.96 29.05
CA LEU A 10 -51.45 -79.87 29.27
C LEU A 10 -52.72 -79.00 29.40
N ALA A 11 -53.47 -78.76 28.32
CA ALA A 11 -54.67 -79.51 27.96
C ALA A 11 -55.67 -79.73 29.12
N ILE A 12 -56.75 -78.94 29.11
CA ILE A 12 -58.08 -79.26 29.68
C ILE A 12 -59.10 -78.73 28.64
N PHE A 13 -59.65 -79.58 27.76
CA PHE A 13 -61.03 -80.11 27.83
C PHE A 13 -62.05 -79.02 28.22
N ALA A 14 -63.05 -78.65 27.44
CA ALA A 14 -64.05 -79.53 26.86
C ALA A 14 -65.11 -78.68 26.12
N LEU A 15 -65.65 -79.24 25.03
CA LEU A 15 -67.04 -79.11 24.55
C LEU A 15 -67.68 -77.70 24.47
N ALA A 16 -67.94 -77.20 23.25
CA ALA A 16 -69.19 -77.46 22.51
C ALA A 16 -69.34 -76.51 21.30
N GLY A 17 -69.60 -77.11 20.13
CA GLY A 17 -70.66 -76.67 19.21
C GLY A 17 -70.53 -75.38 18.38
N PHE A 18 -70.44 -75.61 17.07
CA PHE A 18 -71.03 -74.83 15.96
C PHE A 18 -70.41 -73.50 15.50
N THR A 19 -70.09 -73.54 14.21
CA THR A 19 -69.80 -72.51 13.20
C THR A 19 -70.30 -71.08 13.47
N ALA A 20 -69.39 -70.11 13.39
CA ALA A 20 -69.69 -68.76 12.89
C ALA A 20 -68.42 -68.16 12.25
N CYS A 21 -68.51 -67.83 10.96
CA CYS A 21 -67.76 -66.69 10.43
C CYS A 21 -68.32 -65.44 11.11
N SER A 22 -67.45 -64.69 11.78
CA SER A 22 -67.34 -63.22 11.72
C SER A 22 -66.75 -62.74 13.04
N ASP A 23 -65.57 -62.17 12.99
CA ASP A 23 -65.33 -60.86 13.59
C ASP A 23 -64.03 -60.36 12.95
N SER A 24 -64.21 -59.67 11.82
CA SER A 24 -63.30 -58.60 11.45
C SER A 24 -63.24 -57.69 12.67
N GLU A 25 -62.06 -57.55 13.29
CA GLU A 25 -61.87 -56.42 14.19
C GLU A 25 -62.15 -55.16 13.37
N ASP A 26 -63.32 -54.59 13.58
CA ASP A 26 -63.72 -53.34 12.97
C ASP A 26 -62.67 -52.31 13.35
N TYR A 27 -61.81 -51.98 12.39
CA TYR A 27 -60.90 -50.86 12.49
C TYR A 27 -61.74 -49.62 12.80
N LYS A 28 -61.69 -49.17 14.05
CA LYS A 28 -62.30 -47.89 14.44
C LYS A 28 -61.49 -46.81 13.77
N TRP A 29 -61.98 -46.33 12.63
CA TRP A 29 -61.49 -45.13 11.99
C TRP A 29 -61.47 -44.00 13.03
N ALA A 30 -60.36 -43.29 13.12
CA ALA A 30 -60.34 -42.05 13.88
C ALA A 30 -61.42 -41.13 13.32
N ASP A 31 -62.21 -40.49 14.19
CA ASP A 31 -63.23 -39.53 13.77
C ASP A 31 -62.58 -38.48 12.86
N VAL A 32 -63.05 -38.37 11.61
CA VAL A 32 -62.61 -37.31 10.72
C VAL A 32 -63.15 -36.01 11.30
N PRO A 33 -62.27 -35.06 11.71
CA PRO A 33 -62.73 -33.80 12.26
C PRO A 33 -63.65 -33.11 11.24
N ALA A 34 -64.85 -32.69 11.68
CA ALA A 34 -65.85 -32.07 10.81
C ALA A 34 -65.44 -30.66 10.33
N ASN A 35 -64.35 -30.11 10.88
CA ASN A 35 -63.81 -28.78 10.60
C ASN A 35 -62.98 -28.73 9.29
N ALA A 36 -62.42 -27.57 8.99
CA ALA A 36 -61.69 -27.34 7.75
C ALA A 36 -60.35 -28.08 7.65
N GLN A 37 -59.78 -28.54 8.79
CA GLN A 37 -58.51 -29.25 8.86
C GLN A 37 -57.36 -28.48 8.18
N VAL A 38 -57.13 -27.26 8.64
CA VAL A 38 -56.14 -26.33 8.10
C VAL A 38 -54.74 -26.65 8.67
N TYR A 39 -53.71 -26.58 7.84
CA TYR A 39 -52.33 -26.91 8.18
C TYR A 39 -51.30 -26.20 7.31
N PHE A 40 -50.06 -26.12 7.80
CA PHE A 40 -48.87 -25.76 7.03
C PHE A 40 -48.18 -27.02 6.50
N SER A 41 -47.73 -27.01 5.24
CA SER A 41 -47.04 -28.16 4.66
C SER A 41 -45.69 -28.39 5.35
N LYS A 42 -45.35 -29.66 5.59
CA LYS A 42 -44.02 -30.07 6.08
C LYS A 42 -42.89 -29.80 5.08
N ASP A 43 -43.23 -29.60 3.81
CA ASP A 43 -42.27 -29.35 2.73
C ASP A 43 -41.89 -27.87 2.63
N LEU A 44 -42.45 -27.00 3.49
CA LEU A 44 -42.06 -25.60 3.57
C LEU A 44 -40.61 -25.47 4.06
N PRO A 45 -39.77 -24.64 3.42
CA PRO A 45 -38.36 -24.57 3.77
C PRO A 45 -38.16 -23.76 5.05
N ALA A 46 -37.35 -24.27 5.98
CA ALA A 46 -37.03 -23.60 7.24
C ALA A 46 -36.34 -22.22 7.07
N GLN A 47 -35.89 -21.89 5.86
CA GLN A 47 -35.36 -20.58 5.50
C GLN A 47 -36.10 -20.01 4.29
N GLN A 48 -36.50 -18.74 4.40
CA GLN A 48 -37.14 -17.95 3.36
C GLN A 48 -36.17 -16.86 2.89
N ASN A 49 -35.65 -17.00 1.67
CA ASN A 49 -34.84 -15.96 1.06
C ASN A 49 -35.78 -14.92 0.46
N ILE A 50 -35.85 -13.75 1.08
CA ILE A 50 -36.69 -12.64 0.64
C ILE A 50 -35.86 -11.65 -0.17
N SER A 51 -36.54 -10.77 -0.90
CA SER A 51 -35.91 -9.81 -1.81
C SER A 51 -35.98 -8.39 -1.23
N ASN A 52 -34.93 -7.60 -1.44
CA ASN A 52 -34.97 -6.17 -1.13
C ASN A 52 -35.60 -5.32 -2.27
N LYS A 53 -35.98 -5.94 -3.39
CA LYS A 53 -36.64 -5.27 -4.54
C LYS A 53 -38.17 -5.35 -4.47
N THR A 54 -38.71 -6.11 -3.51
CA THR A 54 -40.14 -6.30 -3.25
C THR A 54 -40.44 -6.09 -1.77
N ASN A 55 -41.69 -5.84 -1.39
CA ASN A 55 -42.12 -5.59 -0.01
C ASN A 55 -43.02 -6.68 0.58
N SER A 56 -43.17 -7.81 -0.12
CA SER A 56 -44.01 -8.92 0.33
C SER A 56 -43.57 -10.25 -0.29
N PHE A 57 -43.94 -11.33 0.38
CA PHE A 57 -43.80 -12.71 -0.09
C PHE A 57 -44.97 -13.56 0.42
N THR A 58 -45.18 -14.74 -0.15
CA THR A 58 -46.33 -15.60 0.19
C THR A 58 -45.92 -16.89 0.87
N ILE A 59 -46.72 -17.32 1.85
CA ILE A 59 -46.64 -18.65 2.47
C ILE A 59 -47.95 -19.40 2.20
N PRO A 60 -47.91 -20.58 1.55
CA PRO A 60 -49.12 -21.33 1.27
C PRO A 60 -49.66 -22.01 2.55
N VAL A 61 -50.95 -21.83 2.80
CA VAL A 61 -51.70 -22.49 3.88
C VAL A 61 -52.67 -23.47 3.23
N ASN A 62 -52.73 -24.70 3.74
CA ASN A 62 -53.50 -25.79 3.14
C ASN A 62 -54.67 -26.19 4.03
N ARG A 63 -55.72 -26.77 3.45
CA ARG A 63 -56.85 -27.37 4.16
C ARG A 63 -57.31 -28.65 3.49
N VAL A 64 -57.88 -29.58 4.26
CA VAL A 64 -58.37 -30.86 3.71
C VAL A 64 -59.83 -30.77 3.24
N LYS A 65 -60.69 -30.06 3.99
CA LYS A 65 -62.12 -29.94 3.65
C LYS A 65 -62.38 -28.64 2.89
N THR A 66 -62.95 -28.75 1.69
CA THR A 66 -63.08 -27.64 0.75
C THR A 66 -64.53 -27.22 0.44
N ASP A 67 -65.52 -27.91 0.99
CA ASP A 67 -66.94 -27.77 0.62
C ASP A 67 -67.49 -26.33 0.69
N GLU A 68 -67.04 -25.56 1.68
CA GLU A 68 -67.50 -24.18 1.91
C GLU A 68 -66.34 -23.19 1.91
N ALA A 69 -66.64 -21.91 1.64
CA ALA A 69 -65.69 -20.83 1.83
C ALA A 69 -65.46 -20.61 3.32
N ILE A 70 -64.21 -20.36 3.73
CA ILE A 70 -63.85 -20.16 5.14
C ILE A 70 -62.74 -19.13 5.28
N THR A 71 -62.77 -18.36 6.35
CA THR A 71 -61.70 -17.45 6.76
C THR A 71 -61.13 -17.96 8.08
N VAL A 72 -59.82 -18.16 8.12
CA VAL A 72 -59.11 -18.79 9.22
C VAL A 72 -58.20 -17.74 9.87
N PRO A 73 -58.32 -17.49 11.19
CA PRO A 73 -57.45 -16.56 11.88
C PRO A 73 -56.03 -17.13 12.01
N VAL A 74 -55.04 -16.28 11.75
CA VAL A 74 -53.61 -16.64 11.80
C VAL A 74 -52.88 -15.62 12.67
N THR A 75 -52.01 -16.08 13.54
CA THR A 75 -51.10 -15.24 14.31
C THR A 75 -49.68 -15.33 13.75
N LEU A 76 -48.98 -14.21 13.79
CA LEU A 76 -47.57 -14.10 13.46
C LEU A 76 -46.82 -13.62 14.70
N THR A 77 -45.69 -14.27 15.00
CA THR A 77 -44.70 -13.77 15.95
C THR A 77 -43.37 -13.69 15.20
N SER A 78 -42.74 -12.52 15.17
CA SER A 78 -41.45 -12.33 14.49
C SER A 78 -40.50 -11.50 15.36
N GLU A 79 -39.21 -11.78 15.25
CA GLU A 79 -38.16 -11.03 15.94
C GLU A 79 -38.19 -9.55 15.52
N ASP A 80 -38.13 -8.61 16.47
CA ASP A 80 -38.26 -7.17 16.23
C ASP A 80 -39.51 -6.71 15.44
N ASN A 81 -40.51 -7.58 15.27
CA ASN A 81 -41.68 -7.33 14.41
C ASN A 81 -41.33 -6.98 12.95
N PHE A 82 -40.26 -7.56 12.39
CA PHE A 82 -39.82 -7.27 11.02
C PHE A 82 -40.81 -7.72 9.92
N LEU A 83 -41.75 -8.61 10.25
CA LEU A 83 -42.80 -9.10 9.35
C LEU A 83 -44.19 -8.71 9.86
N SER A 84 -45.10 -8.44 8.93
CA SER A 84 -46.52 -8.22 9.19
C SER A 84 -47.39 -9.20 8.41
N ALA A 85 -48.45 -9.71 9.06
CA ALA A 85 -49.42 -10.63 8.48
C ALA A 85 -50.83 -10.02 8.52
N PRO A 86 -51.73 -10.37 7.57
CA PRO A 86 -53.11 -9.86 7.53
C PRO A 86 -54.03 -10.37 8.66
N GLY A 87 -53.51 -11.17 9.60
CA GLY A 87 -54.25 -11.73 10.74
C GLY A 87 -55.23 -12.85 10.40
N SER A 88 -55.48 -13.12 9.12
CA SER A 88 -56.31 -14.23 8.65
C SER A 88 -55.98 -14.62 7.21
N VAL A 89 -56.38 -15.83 6.81
CA VAL A 89 -56.30 -16.33 5.44
C VAL A 89 -57.68 -16.83 5.00
N SER A 90 -58.09 -16.53 3.78
CA SER A 90 -59.42 -16.87 3.25
C SER A 90 -59.31 -17.91 2.13
N PHE A 91 -60.12 -18.96 2.23
CA PHE A 91 -60.26 -19.99 1.22
C PHE A 91 -61.63 -19.90 0.57
N ALA A 92 -61.68 -19.84 -0.76
CA ALA A 92 -62.95 -19.98 -1.50
C ALA A 92 -63.44 -21.44 -1.46
N ALA A 93 -64.75 -21.66 -1.59
CA ALA A 93 -65.32 -23.00 -1.74
C ALA A 93 -64.65 -23.75 -2.90
N GLY A 94 -64.31 -25.01 -2.68
CA GLY A 94 -63.57 -25.87 -3.59
C GLY A 94 -62.03 -25.72 -3.56
N GLN A 95 -61.47 -24.69 -2.92
CA GLN A 95 -60.01 -24.47 -2.88
C GLN A 95 -59.35 -25.13 -1.68
N ALA A 96 -58.27 -25.90 -1.91
CA ALA A 96 -57.50 -26.59 -0.87
C ALA A 96 -56.28 -25.82 -0.37
N SER A 97 -55.84 -24.79 -1.09
CA SER A 97 -54.68 -23.94 -0.75
C SER A 97 -55.04 -22.47 -0.88
N ALA A 98 -54.47 -21.63 -0.02
CA ALA A 98 -54.56 -20.19 -0.09
C ALA A 98 -53.21 -19.57 0.31
N ASP A 99 -52.84 -18.46 -0.34
CA ASP A 99 -51.58 -17.77 -0.08
C ASP A 99 -51.75 -16.74 1.03
N LEU A 100 -50.99 -16.91 2.11
CA LEU A 100 -50.85 -15.90 3.15
C LEU A 100 -49.75 -14.93 2.75
N VAL A 101 -50.14 -13.69 2.43
CA VAL A 101 -49.20 -12.62 2.06
C VAL A 101 -48.59 -12.03 3.32
N LEU A 102 -47.26 -12.11 3.44
CA LEU A 102 -46.48 -11.46 4.48
C LEU A 102 -45.82 -10.22 3.91
N SER A 103 -45.95 -9.10 4.61
CA SER A 103 -45.37 -7.82 4.22
C SER A 103 -44.18 -7.47 5.10
N TYR A 104 -43.21 -6.75 4.54
CA TYR A 104 -42.01 -6.29 5.24
C TYR A 104 -41.52 -4.96 4.66
N ASP A 105 -40.69 -4.27 5.43
CA ASP A 105 -39.97 -3.08 4.96
C ASP A 105 -38.62 -3.52 4.37
N PRO A 106 -38.39 -3.40 3.05
CA PRO A 106 -37.14 -3.81 2.42
C PRO A 106 -35.93 -3.00 2.90
N GLU A 107 -36.13 -1.74 3.30
CA GLU A 107 -35.06 -0.84 3.75
C GLU A 107 -34.56 -1.20 5.15
N ALA A 108 -35.38 -1.90 5.94
CA ALA A 108 -35.02 -2.36 7.27
C ALA A 108 -34.22 -3.68 7.28
N LEU A 109 -34.02 -4.31 6.12
CA LEU A 109 -33.33 -5.60 6.01
C LEU A 109 -31.82 -5.42 5.87
N VAL A 110 -31.06 -6.25 6.60
CA VAL A 110 -29.60 -6.32 6.51
C VAL A 110 -29.23 -7.62 5.81
N TYR A 111 -28.36 -7.55 4.80
CA TYR A 111 -27.90 -8.73 4.09
C TYR A 111 -27.29 -9.77 5.04
N ASP A 112 -27.53 -11.04 4.74
CA ASP A 112 -27.10 -12.24 5.47
C ASP A 112 -27.55 -12.30 6.95
N LYS A 113 -28.40 -11.38 7.40
CA LYS A 113 -29.06 -11.46 8.71
C LYS A 113 -30.47 -12.02 8.56
N PHE A 114 -30.61 -13.28 8.95
CA PHE A 114 -31.87 -14.01 8.93
C PHE A 114 -32.55 -13.97 10.30
N LYS A 115 -33.74 -13.38 10.35
CA LYS A 115 -34.57 -13.25 11.56
C LYS A 115 -35.62 -14.34 11.64
N GLU A 116 -35.89 -14.84 12.84
CA GLU A 116 -36.87 -15.90 13.04
C GLU A 116 -38.31 -15.36 13.07
N ALA A 117 -39.23 -16.11 12.46
CA ALA A 117 -40.66 -15.87 12.49
C ALA A 117 -41.43 -17.19 12.63
N THR A 118 -42.54 -17.12 13.36
CA THR A 118 -43.47 -18.25 13.55
C THR A 118 -44.88 -17.82 13.19
N LEU A 119 -45.48 -18.56 12.26
CA LEU A 119 -46.90 -18.49 11.93
C LEU A 119 -47.66 -19.58 12.68
N SER A 120 -48.86 -19.27 13.18
CA SER A 120 -49.73 -20.23 13.86
C SER A 120 -51.19 -20.04 13.48
N ILE A 121 -51.91 -21.14 13.35
CA ILE A 121 -53.38 -21.12 13.23
C ILE A 121 -53.94 -20.76 14.60
N ALA A 122 -54.64 -19.65 14.70
CA ALA A 122 -54.95 -19.03 15.99
C ALA A 122 -56.03 -19.79 16.79
N ASP A 123 -56.92 -20.50 16.10
CA ASP A 123 -58.04 -21.22 16.71
C ASP A 123 -57.94 -22.72 16.40
N ALA A 124 -57.84 -23.51 17.47
CA ALA A 124 -57.76 -24.97 17.44
C ALA A 124 -58.96 -25.61 16.70
N GLY A 125 -60.11 -24.94 16.68
CA GLY A 125 -61.31 -25.34 15.95
C GLY A 125 -61.13 -25.43 14.43
N TYR A 126 -60.06 -24.86 13.85
CA TYR A 126 -59.75 -24.97 12.42
C TYR A 126 -58.63 -25.97 12.12
N THR A 127 -57.91 -26.43 13.13
CA THR A 127 -56.70 -27.25 12.97
C THR A 127 -57.01 -28.71 12.65
N THR A 128 -55.97 -29.45 12.27
CA THR A 128 -56.02 -30.91 12.11
C THR A 128 -55.02 -31.58 13.04
N PRO A 129 -55.35 -32.75 13.64
CA PRO A 129 -54.38 -33.52 14.41
C PRO A 129 -53.29 -34.16 13.53
N TYR A 130 -53.43 -34.11 12.21
CA TYR A 130 -52.55 -34.79 11.24
C TYR A 130 -51.63 -33.84 10.47
N GLY A 131 -51.71 -32.53 10.70
CA GLY A 131 -50.93 -31.51 9.99
C GLY A 131 -50.33 -30.49 10.95
N ALA A 132 -49.28 -29.80 10.50
CA ALA A 132 -48.62 -28.80 11.33
C ALA A 132 -49.53 -27.57 11.52
N THR A 133 -49.79 -27.20 12.77
CA THR A 133 -50.62 -26.04 13.14
C THR A 133 -49.81 -24.76 13.28
N SER A 134 -48.48 -24.88 13.28
CA SER A 134 -47.51 -23.79 13.31
C SER A 134 -46.38 -24.05 12.33
N TYR A 135 -45.78 -22.98 11.84
CA TYR A 135 -44.65 -23.01 10.93
C TYR A 135 -43.62 -21.96 11.34
N THR A 136 -42.44 -22.42 11.75
CA THR A 136 -41.31 -21.59 12.16
C THR A 136 -40.26 -21.61 11.05
N PHE A 137 -39.80 -20.42 10.66
CA PHE A 137 -38.81 -20.23 9.61
C PHE A 137 -37.94 -19.01 9.92
N LYS A 138 -36.79 -18.93 9.24
CA LYS A 138 -35.96 -17.73 9.24
C LYS A 138 -36.11 -17.00 7.91
N ALA A 139 -36.29 -15.69 7.93
CA ALA A 139 -36.35 -14.88 6.72
C ALA A 139 -35.27 -13.80 6.70
N GLY A 140 -34.69 -13.59 5.52
CA GLY A 140 -33.59 -12.64 5.31
C GLY A 140 -33.22 -12.53 3.83
N VAL A 141 -32.40 -11.52 3.53
CA VAL A 141 -31.91 -11.26 2.17
C VAL A 141 -30.48 -11.78 2.07
N LEU A 142 -30.17 -12.58 1.06
CA LEU A 142 -28.79 -13.00 0.79
C LEU A 142 -28.01 -11.85 0.16
N SER A 143 -26.76 -11.70 0.58
CA SER A 143 -25.83 -10.76 -0.05
C SER A 143 -25.58 -11.19 -1.51
N PRO A 144 -25.55 -10.25 -2.48
CA PRO A 144 -25.38 -10.55 -3.90
C PRO A 144 -23.90 -10.85 -4.25
N TYR A 145 -23.21 -11.64 -3.44
CA TYR A 145 -21.77 -11.91 -3.59
C TYR A 145 -21.47 -13.40 -3.64
N LYS A 146 -20.58 -13.78 -4.57
CA LYS A 146 -20.05 -15.13 -4.70
C LYS A 146 -18.55 -15.11 -4.40
N THR A 147 -18.09 -15.91 -3.44
CA THR A 147 -16.67 -16.09 -3.14
C THR A 147 -15.93 -16.68 -4.34
N LEU A 148 -14.81 -16.05 -4.72
CA LEU A 148 -13.89 -16.54 -5.73
C LEU A 148 -12.84 -17.49 -5.12
N GLY A 149 -12.36 -17.18 -3.92
CA GLY A 149 -11.38 -18.00 -3.21
C GLY A 149 -10.47 -17.17 -2.31
N THR A 150 -9.31 -17.76 -1.99
CA THR A 150 -8.25 -17.13 -1.20
C THR A 150 -7.21 -16.50 -2.13
N GLY A 151 -7.00 -15.20 -1.97
CA GLY A 151 -5.91 -14.45 -2.59
C GLY A 151 -4.91 -13.98 -1.53
N SER A 152 -4.07 -13.02 -1.88
CA SER A 152 -3.10 -12.40 -0.96
C SER A 152 -3.10 -10.88 -1.09
N TYR A 153 -2.56 -10.21 -0.09
CA TYR A 153 -2.24 -8.79 -0.14
C TYR A 153 -0.84 -8.52 0.41
N GLU A 154 -0.26 -7.41 -0.02
CA GLU A 154 1.00 -6.86 0.46
C GLU A 154 0.86 -5.34 0.61
N GLU A 155 1.18 -4.81 1.79
CA GLU A 155 1.18 -3.39 2.10
C GLU A 155 2.60 -2.96 2.45
N ASN A 156 3.18 -2.09 1.62
CA ASN A 156 4.61 -1.79 1.62
C ASN A 156 4.97 -0.41 2.17
N TYR A 157 3.99 0.35 2.66
CA TYR A 157 4.24 1.71 3.11
C TYR A 157 4.23 1.85 4.63
N MET A 158 3.08 1.63 5.27
CA MET A 158 2.89 1.99 6.67
C MET A 158 3.32 0.89 7.64
N TRP A 159 3.06 -0.37 7.27
CA TRP A 159 3.27 -1.51 8.15
C TRP A 159 4.22 -2.56 7.58
N GLY A 160 4.41 -2.63 6.25
CA GLY A 160 5.30 -3.62 5.63
C GLY A 160 4.80 -5.04 5.89
N VAL A 161 3.51 -5.27 5.70
CA VAL A 161 2.81 -6.52 6.07
C VAL A 161 2.22 -7.19 4.84
N ALA A 162 2.24 -8.52 4.84
CA ALA A 162 1.57 -9.33 3.84
C ALA A 162 0.69 -10.38 4.52
N GLY A 163 -0.36 -10.82 3.82
CA GLY A 163 -1.29 -11.81 4.35
C GLY A 163 -2.23 -12.39 3.31
N SER A 164 -3.08 -13.31 3.75
CA SER A 164 -4.12 -13.92 2.91
C SER A 164 -5.43 -13.15 3.03
N VAL A 165 -6.14 -13.01 1.92
CA VAL A 165 -7.48 -12.41 1.87
C VAL A 165 -8.48 -13.38 1.24
N THR A 166 -9.76 -13.22 1.56
CA THR A 166 -10.84 -13.85 0.80
C THR A 166 -11.45 -12.83 -0.14
N ILE A 167 -11.58 -13.17 -1.42
CA ILE A 167 -12.18 -12.27 -2.42
C ILE A 167 -13.54 -12.81 -2.86
N ALA A 168 -14.55 -11.94 -2.88
CA ALA A 168 -15.87 -12.24 -3.42
C ALA A 168 -16.24 -11.24 -4.52
N GLN A 169 -16.93 -11.73 -5.56
CA GLN A 169 -17.41 -10.91 -6.67
C GLN A 169 -18.92 -10.71 -6.56
N ASN A 170 -19.40 -9.50 -6.85
CA ASN A 170 -20.83 -9.23 -6.94
C ASN A 170 -21.45 -10.00 -8.12
N THR A 171 -22.59 -10.66 -7.90
CA THR A 171 -23.25 -11.51 -8.89
C THR A 171 -23.96 -10.71 -9.97
N GLU A 172 -24.42 -9.49 -9.67
CA GLU A 172 -25.10 -8.59 -10.60
C GLU A 172 -24.10 -7.61 -11.27
N GLN A 173 -23.12 -7.11 -10.52
CA GLN A 173 -22.12 -6.14 -10.99
C GLN A 173 -20.73 -6.79 -11.06
N LYS A 174 -20.37 -7.37 -12.21
CA LYS A 174 -19.16 -8.20 -12.36
C LYS A 174 -17.83 -7.48 -12.13
N ASN A 175 -17.83 -6.15 -12.17
CA ASN A 175 -16.66 -5.33 -11.89
C ASN A 175 -16.54 -4.91 -10.41
N VAL A 176 -17.45 -5.34 -9.54
CA VAL A 176 -17.43 -5.02 -8.11
C VAL A 176 -17.02 -6.24 -7.29
N PHE A 177 -16.07 -6.03 -6.38
CA PHE A 177 -15.44 -7.05 -5.56
C PHE A 177 -15.40 -6.61 -4.09
N ARG A 178 -15.34 -7.59 -3.19
CA ARG A 178 -15.07 -7.39 -1.77
C ARG A 178 -13.86 -8.20 -1.36
N VAL A 179 -12.93 -7.52 -0.69
CA VAL A 179 -11.69 -8.11 -0.18
C VAL A 179 -11.79 -8.15 1.35
N TYR A 180 -11.84 -9.36 1.89
CA TYR A 180 -12.03 -9.64 3.31
C TYR A 180 -10.72 -10.03 3.98
N GLY A 181 -10.58 -9.64 5.25
CA GLY A 181 -9.54 -10.17 6.14
C GLY A 181 -8.15 -9.54 5.96
N MET A 182 -8.06 -8.36 5.34
CA MET A 182 -6.83 -7.58 5.41
C MET A 182 -6.58 -7.17 6.86
N ASN A 183 -5.41 -7.54 7.39
CA ASN A 183 -5.07 -7.34 8.79
C ASN A 183 -3.93 -6.32 8.92
N PHE A 184 -4.31 -5.08 9.18
CA PHE A 184 -3.40 -4.00 9.55
C PHE A 184 -3.51 -3.64 11.04
N ALA A 185 -4.46 -4.26 11.74
CA ALA A 185 -4.91 -3.79 13.03
C ALA A 185 -3.88 -4.03 14.13
N ASN A 186 -3.87 -3.10 15.09
CA ASN A 186 -3.23 -3.30 16.38
C ASN A 186 -4.28 -3.81 17.40
N GLU A 187 -3.82 -4.25 18.58
CA GLU A 187 -4.71 -4.77 19.63
C GLU A 187 -5.84 -3.81 20.01
N GLU A 188 -5.61 -2.50 19.89
CA GLU A 188 -6.57 -1.46 20.29
C GLU A 188 -7.67 -1.22 19.26
N GLY A 189 -7.43 -1.52 17.98
CA GLY A 189 -8.33 -1.17 16.86
C GLY A 189 -8.88 -2.35 16.07
N ALA A 190 -8.51 -3.59 16.39
CA ALA A 190 -8.94 -4.78 15.62
C ALA A 190 -10.46 -4.88 15.41
N GLU A 191 -11.27 -4.54 16.42
CA GLU A 191 -12.74 -4.55 16.31
C GLU A 191 -13.30 -3.39 15.47
N ARG A 192 -12.48 -2.38 15.15
CA ARG A 192 -12.84 -1.21 14.32
C ARG A 192 -12.51 -1.42 12.85
N ALA A 193 -11.76 -2.47 12.51
CA ALA A 193 -11.42 -2.79 11.13
C ALA A 193 -12.70 -2.95 10.30
N SER A 194 -12.70 -2.38 9.11
CA SER A 194 -13.75 -2.66 8.13
C SER A 194 -13.72 -4.15 7.79
N GLU A 195 -14.89 -4.80 7.79
CA GLU A 195 -15.00 -6.24 7.50
C GLU A 195 -14.44 -6.60 6.11
N TYR A 196 -14.62 -5.70 5.16
CA TYR A 196 -14.08 -5.80 3.81
C TYR A 196 -13.79 -4.42 3.22
N MET A 197 -12.90 -4.38 2.23
CA MET A 197 -12.80 -3.27 1.29
C MET A 197 -13.63 -3.61 0.06
N GLU A 198 -14.56 -2.73 -0.32
CA GLU A 198 -15.28 -2.85 -1.58
C GLU A 198 -14.50 -2.12 -2.67
N ILE A 199 -14.29 -2.81 -3.78
CA ILE A 199 -13.46 -2.37 -4.89
C ILE A 199 -14.28 -2.48 -6.17
N THR A 200 -14.19 -1.46 -7.02
CA THR A 200 -14.80 -1.42 -8.34
C THR A 200 -13.72 -1.20 -9.38
N VAL A 201 -13.59 -2.15 -10.32
CA VAL A 201 -12.84 -1.92 -11.56
C VAL A 201 -13.68 -1.01 -12.44
N CYS A 202 -13.22 0.22 -12.62
CA CYS A 202 -13.94 1.27 -13.32
C CYS A 202 -14.01 1.00 -14.82
N LYS A 203 -15.07 1.50 -15.43
CA LYS A 203 -15.26 1.52 -16.88
C LYS A 203 -15.54 2.95 -17.34
N PRO A 204 -15.16 3.31 -18.58
CA PRO A 204 -15.53 4.60 -19.16
C PRO A 204 -17.04 4.87 -19.04
N GLY A 205 -17.39 6.00 -18.45
CA GLY A 205 -18.77 6.41 -18.14
C GLY A 205 -19.21 6.17 -16.69
N ASP A 206 -18.49 5.34 -15.92
CA ASP A 206 -18.75 5.22 -14.48
C ASP A 206 -18.56 6.56 -13.79
N THR A 207 -19.36 6.84 -12.75
CA THR A 207 -19.29 8.13 -12.05
C THR A 207 -19.07 7.93 -10.56
N PHE A 208 -17.96 8.46 -10.06
CA PHE A 208 -17.59 8.42 -8.65
C PHE A 208 -17.36 9.85 -8.15
N ARG A 209 -18.02 10.22 -7.05
CA ARG A 209 -17.87 11.55 -6.40
C ARG A 209 -17.95 12.74 -7.38
N GLY A 210 -18.79 12.63 -8.41
CA GLY A 210 -19.01 13.68 -9.42
C GLY A 210 -17.99 13.72 -10.56
N VAL A 211 -17.05 12.76 -10.60
CA VAL A 211 -16.10 12.58 -11.71
C VAL A 211 -16.57 11.41 -12.55
N THR A 212 -16.69 11.62 -13.86
CA THR A 212 -16.97 10.57 -14.83
C THR A 212 -15.65 10.01 -15.34
N VAL A 213 -15.47 8.70 -15.16
CA VAL A 213 -14.29 7.96 -15.59
C VAL A 213 -14.22 7.94 -17.11
N THR A 214 -13.04 8.18 -17.66
CA THR A 214 -12.74 8.12 -19.08
C THR A 214 -11.80 6.97 -19.44
N GLN A 215 -11.04 6.45 -18.47
CA GLN A 215 -10.08 5.37 -18.66
C GLN A 215 -10.63 3.99 -18.26
N GLU A 216 -10.14 2.95 -18.91
CA GLU A 216 -10.34 1.57 -18.45
C GLU A 216 -9.35 1.23 -17.32
N ASP A 217 -9.57 0.11 -16.63
CA ASP A 217 -8.67 -0.51 -15.66
C ASP A 217 -8.34 0.30 -14.39
N LEU A 218 -8.85 1.53 -14.24
CA LEU A 218 -8.79 2.25 -12.98
C LEU A 218 -9.57 1.50 -11.90
N VAL A 219 -9.12 1.62 -10.67
CA VAL A 219 -9.70 0.95 -9.50
C VAL A 219 -10.21 1.98 -8.51
N TYR A 220 -11.53 2.05 -8.34
CA TYR A 220 -12.12 2.78 -7.22
C TYR A 220 -12.26 1.85 -6.02
N PHE A 221 -11.92 2.32 -4.83
CA PHE A 221 -12.20 1.58 -3.59
C PHE A 221 -12.96 2.45 -2.60
N ALA A 222 -13.87 1.82 -1.86
CA ALA A 222 -14.63 2.48 -0.82
C ALA A 222 -13.75 2.82 0.39
N ASP A 223 -14.19 3.81 1.17
CA ASP A 223 -13.57 4.17 2.44
C ASP A 223 -13.38 2.94 3.32
N TYR A 224 -12.14 2.68 3.76
CA TYR A 224 -11.80 1.48 4.51
C TYR A 224 -11.09 1.84 5.81
N ASN A 225 -11.59 1.33 6.95
CA ASN A 225 -10.90 1.44 8.22
C ASN A 225 -9.89 0.30 8.35
N SER A 226 -8.61 0.64 8.48
CA SER A 226 -7.53 -0.35 8.61
C SER A 226 -7.62 -1.22 9.86
N GLY A 227 -8.39 -0.79 10.87
CA GLY A 227 -8.37 -1.36 12.21
C GLY A 227 -7.12 -0.97 12.99
N TYR A 228 -6.24 -0.14 12.43
CA TYR A 228 -5.15 0.44 13.18
C TYR A 228 -5.65 1.68 13.91
N PHE A 229 -5.68 1.61 15.25
CA PHE A 229 -6.04 2.75 16.07
C PHE A 229 -4.78 3.51 16.49
N ASN A 230 -4.67 4.76 16.05
CA ASN A 230 -3.52 5.61 16.33
C ASN A 230 -3.70 6.33 17.67
N THR A 231 -3.12 5.76 18.73
CA THR A 231 -3.05 6.37 20.06
C THR A 231 -1.85 7.31 20.24
N SER A 232 -0.99 7.41 19.23
CA SER A 232 0.15 8.33 19.27
C SER A 232 -0.31 9.77 19.34
N ASN A 233 0.44 10.59 20.09
CA ASN A 233 0.16 12.02 20.26
C ASN A 233 -1.29 12.36 20.70
N ASN A 234 -2.00 11.42 21.34
CA ASN A 234 -3.43 11.53 21.67
C ASN A 234 -4.32 11.81 20.46
N TYR A 235 -3.91 11.40 19.25
CA TYR A 235 -4.78 11.48 18.08
C TYR A 235 -6.07 10.70 18.36
N ASN A 236 -5.94 9.48 18.90
CA ASN A 236 -7.07 8.61 19.25
C ASN A 236 -8.03 8.50 18.06
N GLN A 237 -7.46 8.33 16.87
CA GLN A 237 -8.19 8.21 15.61
C GLN A 237 -7.85 6.89 14.93
N ASP A 238 -8.81 6.39 14.19
CA ASP A 238 -8.56 5.31 13.25
C ASP A 238 -7.73 5.81 12.06
N ILE A 239 -6.89 4.93 11.52
CA ILE A 239 -6.24 5.16 10.23
C ILE A 239 -7.15 4.62 9.14
N MET A 240 -7.70 5.53 8.36
CA MET A 240 -8.56 5.26 7.22
C MET A 240 -7.73 5.19 5.94
N LEU A 241 -8.06 4.28 5.05
CA LEU A 241 -7.59 4.28 3.67
C LEU A 241 -8.69 4.94 2.82
N TYR A 242 -8.34 6.05 2.20
CA TYR A 242 -9.24 6.81 1.34
C TYR A 242 -8.73 6.90 -0.07
N HIS A 243 -9.63 6.69 -1.03
CA HIS A 243 -9.36 6.91 -2.44
C HIS A 243 -9.09 8.41 -2.69
N PRO A 244 -8.17 8.80 -3.61
CA PRO A 244 -7.84 10.19 -3.91
C PRO A 244 -9.07 11.05 -4.24
N SER A 245 -10.10 10.46 -4.85
CA SER A 245 -11.40 11.09 -5.12
C SER A 245 -12.09 11.69 -3.90
N LYS A 246 -11.72 11.30 -2.68
CA LYS A 246 -12.28 11.88 -1.45
C LYS A 246 -11.85 13.32 -1.19
N PHE A 247 -10.74 13.77 -1.77
CA PHE A 247 -10.15 15.06 -1.47
C PHE A 247 -10.23 16.00 -2.66
N THR A 248 -10.60 17.26 -2.43
CA THR A 248 -10.78 18.26 -3.49
C THR A 248 -9.59 18.36 -4.45
N ASN A 249 -8.36 18.34 -3.92
CA ASN A 249 -7.15 18.56 -4.71
C ASN A 249 -6.70 17.33 -5.52
N THR A 250 -7.22 16.14 -5.20
CA THR A 250 -6.92 14.88 -5.90
C THR A 250 -8.20 14.21 -6.41
N ASN A 251 -9.29 14.96 -6.49
CA ASN A 251 -10.56 14.49 -7.03
C ASN A 251 -10.51 14.22 -8.53
N PRO A 252 -9.86 15.07 -9.36
CA PRO A 252 -9.77 14.82 -10.80
C PRO A 252 -9.17 13.44 -11.13
N GLU A 253 -9.64 12.82 -12.22
CA GLU A 253 -9.26 11.45 -12.64
C GLU A 253 -7.76 11.28 -12.88
N GLU A 254 -7.06 12.34 -13.30
CA GLU A 254 -5.60 12.31 -13.53
C GLU A 254 -4.77 11.91 -12.29
N PHE A 255 -5.34 12.02 -11.08
CA PHE A 255 -4.70 11.60 -9.84
C PHE A 255 -4.99 10.14 -9.47
N TRP A 256 -5.78 9.40 -10.26
CA TRP A 256 -6.25 8.06 -9.92
C TRP A 256 -5.38 6.95 -10.55
N LEU A 257 -4.42 7.31 -11.41
CA LEU A 257 -3.63 6.38 -12.24
C LEU A 257 -2.84 5.32 -11.45
N HIS A 258 -2.59 5.55 -10.16
CA HIS A 258 -1.91 4.60 -9.27
C HIS A 258 -2.86 3.60 -8.59
N ASN A 259 -4.17 3.71 -8.85
CA ASN A 259 -5.18 2.72 -8.47
C ASN A 259 -5.66 2.04 -9.74
N ARG A 260 -5.09 0.87 -10.07
CA ARG A 260 -5.31 0.22 -11.36
C ARG A 260 -5.20 -1.30 -11.29
N VAL A 261 -5.77 -1.98 -12.28
CA VAL A 261 -5.51 -3.39 -12.54
C VAL A 261 -4.11 -3.53 -13.13
N LEU A 262 -3.30 -4.43 -12.57
CA LEU A 262 -1.95 -4.72 -13.06
C LEU A 262 -1.94 -5.85 -14.07
N ALA A 263 -2.82 -6.84 -13.88
CA ALA A 263 -2.96 -7.96 -14.78
C ALA A 263 -4.36 -8.57 -14.72
N TYR A 264 -4.77 -9.19 -15.82
CA TYR A 264 -6.00 -9.96 -15.93
C TYR A 264 -5.73 -11.47 -16.04
N GLN A 265 -6.67 -12.27 -15.56
CA GLN A 265 -6.74 -13.71 -15.81
C GLN A 265 -7.44 -13.98 -17.16
N GLU A 266 -7.29 -15.20 -17.69
CA GLU A 266 -7.91 -15.60 -18.97
C GLU A 266 -9.44 -15.42 -19.00
N ASP A 267 -10.10 -15.53 -17.85
CA ASP A 267 -11.55 -15.37 -17.73
C ASP A 267 -12.01 -13.90 -17.64
N GLY A 268 -11.07 -12.95 -17.72
CA GLY A 268 -11.30 -11.52 -17.65
C GLY A 268 -11.49 -10.97 -16.23
N THR A 269 -11.33 -11.78 -15.19
CA THR A 269 -11.22 -11.27 -13.82
C THR A 269 -9.83 -10.69 -13.56
N PRO A 270 -9.68 -9.70 -12.66
CA PRO A 270 -8.37 -9.23 -12.28
C PRO A 270 -7.52 -10.38 -11.72
N GLY A 271 -6.25 -10.43 -12.10
CA GLY A 271 -5.23 -11.29 -11.50
C GLY A 271 -4.50 -10.58 -10.39
N GLN A 272 -4.14 -9.31 -10.60
CA GLN A 272 -3.52 -8.47 -9.58
C GLN A 272 -3.98 -7.02 -9.75
N ILE A 273 -4.19 -6.33 -8.64
CA ILE A 273 -4.52 -4.90 -8.61
C ILE A 273 -3.57 -4.18 -7.66
N GLN A 274 -3.36 -2.90 -7.93
CA GLN A 274 -2.69 -1.98 -7.03
C GLN A 274 -3.66 -0.93 -6.54
N ILE A 275 -3.53 -0.61 -5.26
CA ILE A 275 -4.22 0.47 -4.58
C ILE A 275 -3.17 1.43 -4.02
N ALA A 276 -3.38 2.71 -4.29
CA ALA A 276 -2.58 3.83 -3.83
C ALA A 276 -3.49 4.72 -2.96
N PRO A 277 -3.64 4.39 -1.66
CA PRO A 277 -4.56 5.09 -0.79
C PRO A 277 -3.92 6.33 -0.16
N ARG A 278 -4.76 7.23 0.31
CA ARG A 278 -4.36 8.20 1.34
C ARG A 278 -4.66 7.61 2.71
N TYR A 279 -3.63 7.44 3.52
CA TYR A 279 -3.74 6.99 4.91
C TYR A 279 -4.11 8.20 5.75
N TYR A 280 -5.29 8.22 6.36
CA TYR A 280 -5.89 9.44 6.88
C TYR A 280 -6.53 9.25 8.26
N MET A 281 -6.30 10.21 9.15
CA MET A 281 -7.00 10.34 10.42
C MET A 281 -8.00 11.48 10.30
N ASP A 282 -9.29 11.17 10.47
CA ASP A 282 -10.35 12.15 10.28
C ASP A 282 -10.19 13.35 11.21
N GLY A 283 -10.27 14.56 10.62
CA GLY A 283 -10.07 15.83 11.32
C GLY A 283 -8.61 16.19 11.64
N LEU A 284 -7.64 15.30 11.39
CA LEU A 284 -6.23 15.51 11.76
C LEU A 284 -5.24 15.49 10.58
N GLY A 285 -5.62 14.93 9.45
CA GLY A 285 -4.74 14.81 8.28
C GLY A 285 -4.17 13.41 8.12
N GLY A 286 -3.16 13.27 7.27
CA GLY A 286 -2.61 11.96 6.95
C GLY A 286 -1.49 11.98 5.92
N TRP A 287 -1.06 10.79 5.51
CA TRP A 287 0.01 10.55 4.54
C TRP A 287 -0.58 10.29 3.17
N ASN A 288 -0.12 11.02 2.17
CA ASN A 288 -0.62 10.88 0.81
C ASN A 288 0.27 9.93 0.01
N GLN A 289 -0.22 8.71 -0.23
CA GLN A 289 0.41 7.75 -1.12
C GLN A 289 -0.38 7.55 -2.42
N SER A 290 -1.29 8.48 -2.75
CA SER A 290 -2.12 8.33 -3.94
C SER A 290 -1.36 8.37 -5.26
N GLN A 291 -0.09 8.80 -5.24
CA GLN A 291 0.75 8.99 -6.44
C GLN A 291 1.96 8.04 -6.47
N ALA A 292 1.90 6.95 -5.70
CA ALA A 292 2.98 5.98 -5.61
C ALA A 292 2.48 4.60 -6.02
N ASP A 293 3.34 3.86 -6.74
CA ASP A 293 3.12 2.46 -7.05
C ASP A 293 3.62 1.55 -5.92
N GLY A 294 3.20 0.29 -5.93
CA GLY A 294 3.63 -0.74 -4.98
C GLY A 294 3.05 -0.64 -3.56
N ILE A 295 2.17 0.32 -3.28
CA ILE A 295 1.73 0.64 -1.91
C ILE A 295 0.88 -0.46 -1.27
N LEU A 296 -0.25 -0.81 -1.90
CA LEU A 296 -1.08 -1.95 -1.50
C LEU A 296 -1.38 -2.80 -2.74
N ILE A 297 -0.78 -3.98 -2.81
CA ILE A 297 -0.98 -4.93 -3.89
C ILE A 297 -1.96 -6.01 -3.42
N ILE A 298 -2.97 -6.31 -4.22
CA ILE A 298 -3.92 -7.40 -3.96
C ILE A 298 -3.87 -8.37 -5.13
N THR A 299 -3.53 -9.62 -4.82
CA THR A 299 -3.44 -10.72 -5.78
C THR A 299 -4.68 -11.59 -5.65
N PHE A 300 -5.36 -11.81 -6.78
CA PHE A 300 -6.61 -12.55 -6.83
C PHE A 300 -6.38 -14.07 -6.75
N PRO A 301 -7.39 -14.83 -6.28
CA PRO A 301 -7.28 -16.28 -6.19
C PRO A 301 -6.95 -16.93 -7.53
N GLY A 302 -5.93 -17.79 -7.54
CA GLY A 302 -5.51 -18.54 -8.73
C GLY A 302 -4.58 -17.80 -9.68
N TYR A 303 -4.31 -16.51 -9.44
CA TYR A 303 -3.29 -15.77 -10.19
C TYR A 303 -1.92 -15.96 -9.54
N GLU A 304 -0.92 -16.28 -10.37
CA GLU A 304 0.49 -16.34 -10.00
C GLU A 304 1.19 -15.14 -10.64
N PRO A 305 1.55 -14.11 -9.86
CA PRO A 305 2.29 -12.96 -10.39
C PRO A 305 3.62 -13.38 -11.00
N LYS A 306 3.95 -12.81 -12.15
CA LYS A 306 5.24 -13.01 -12.80
C LYS A 306 6.31 -12.15 -12.15
N ASP A 307 7.50 -12.70 -11.97
CA ASP A 307 8.65 -12.03 -11.38
C ASP A 307 9.61 -11.55 -12.48
N TYR A 308 9.37 -10.33 -12.97
CA TYR A 308 10.20 -9.66 -13.98
C TYR A 308 11.28 -8.75 -13.37
N THR A 309 11.65 -8.98 -12.10
CA THR A 309 12.64 -8.13 -11.44
C THR A 309 14.04 -8.28 -12.05
N ALA A 310 14.84 -7.21 -12.01
CA ALA A 310 16.26 -7.27 -12.29
C ALA A 310 17.03 -6.35 -11.35
N ALA A 311 18.25 -6.74 -10.99
CA ALA A 311 19.16 -5.92 -10.20
C ALA A 311 20.56 -6.07 -10.77
N PHE A 312 21.14 -4.98 -11.26
CA PHE A 312 22.51 -4.96 -11.75
C PHE A 312 23.37 -4.10 -10.82
N ALA A 313 24.51 -4.64 -10.39
CA ALA A 313 25.51 -3.91 -9.65
C ALA A 313 26.77 -3.78 -10.51
N CYS A 314 27.04 -2.57 -11.02
CA CYS A 314 28.29 -2.28 -11.69
C CYS A 314 29.46 -2.39 -10.69
N THR A 315 30.40 -3.28 -10.96
CA THR A 315 31.56 -3.55 -10.10
C THR A 315 32.86 -2.93 -10.62
N GLY A 316 32.89 -2.52 -11.90
CA GLY A 316 34.06 -1.93 -12.50
C GLY A 316 33.94 -1.76 -14.01
N VAL A 317 35.08 -1.49 -14.62
CA VAL A 317 35.22 -1.37 -16.07
C VAL A 317 36.34 -2.30 -16.52
N PHE A 318 36.07 -3.07 -17.57
CA PHE A 318 36.96 -4.02 -18.18
C PHE A 318 37.36 -3.57 -19.58
N THR A 319 38.63 -3.71 -19.94
CA THR A 319 39.12 -3.52 -21.32
C THR A 319 39.67 -4.84 -21.83
N ASP A 320 39.16 -5.30 -22.97
CA ASP A 320 39.60 -6.55 -23.56
C ASP A 320 40.93 -6.41 -24.33
N LEU A 321 41.44 -7.53 -24.85
CA LEU A 321 42.69 -7.55 -25.62
C LEU A 321 42.60 -6.81 -26.97
N ALA A 322 41.39 -6.55 -27.47
CA ALA A 322 41.16 -5.78 -28.70
C ALA A 322 41.05 -4.27 -28.42
N GLY A 323 41.01 -3.85 -27.16
CA GLY A 323 40.85 -2.46 -26.73
C GLY A 323 39.40 -2.01 -26.60
N SER A 324 38.42 -2.92 -26.71
CA SER A 324 37.02 -2.64 -26.44
C SER A 324 36.78 -2.57 -24.93
N VAL A 325 35.94 -1.62 -24.51
CA VAL A 325 35.71 -1.32 -23.09
C VAL A 325 34.28 -1.70 -22.71
N PHE A 326 34.11 -2.26 -21.52
CA PHE A 326 32.85 -2.77 -21.00
C PHE A 326 32.65 -2.34 -19.55
N ALA A 327 31.43 -1.97 -19.18
CA ALA A 327 31.00 -1.98 -17.78
C ALA A 327 30.83 -3.44 -17.35
N GLU A 328 31.42 -3.83 -16.22
CA GLU A 328 31.32 -5.20 -15.69
C GLU A 328 30.60 -5.22 -14.34
N GLY A 329 29.78 -6.25 -14.13
CA GLY A 329 29.01 -6.36 -12.90
C GLY A 329 28.23 -7.66 -12.80
N VAL A 330 27.47 -7.77 -11.71
CA VAL A 330 26.60 -8.92 -11.46
C VAL A 330 25.15 -8.51 -11.69
N LEU A 331 24.47 -9.27 -12.55
CA LEU A 331 23.04 -9.16 -12.84
C LEU A 331 22.28 -10.29 -12.12
N GLU A 332 21.33 -9.93 -11.26
CA GLU A 332 20.33 -10.81 -10.68
C GLU A 332 19.00 -10.62 -11.41
N LEU A 333 18.29 -11.72 -11.68
CA LEU A 333 17.02 -11.71 -12.43
C LEU A 333 15.95 -12.50 -11.67
N GLY A 334 14.73 -11.98 -11.74
CA GLY A 334 13.51 -12.66 -11.34
C GLY A 334 13.20 -13.86 -12.25
N ALA A 335 12.35 -14.76 -11.76
CA ALA A 335 12.10 -16.06 -12.40
C ALA A 335 11.53 -15.96 -13.83
N ASP A 336 10.82 -14.86 -14.15
CA ASP A 336 10.16 -14.64 -15.43
C ASP A 336 10.91 -13.68 -16.35
N ALA A 337 11.99 -13.04 -15.89
CA ALA A 337 12.83 -12.15 -16.69
C ALA A 337 13.70 -12.95 -17.68
N LYS A 338 13.19 -13.17 -18.89
CA LYS A 338 13.81 -14.02 -19.92
C LYS A 338 14.44 -13.28 -21.10
N ASP A 339 13.80 -12.22 -21.61
CA ASP A 339 14.42 -11.30 -22.57
C ASP A 339 14.89 -10.08 -21.79
N VAL A 340 16.20 -10.00 -21.54
CA VAL A 340 16.80 -8.90 -20.78
C VAL A 340 17.88 -8.25 -21.62
N ARG A 341 17.83 -6.93 -21.71
CA ARG A 341 18.76 -6.13 -22.51
C ARG A 341 19.43 -5.07 -21.64
N ALA A 342 20.71 -4.82 -21.89
CA ALA A 342 21.49 -3.83 -21.17
C ALA A 342 22.23 -2.89 -22.13
N VAL A 343 22.29 -1.60 -21.79
CA VAL A 343 23.04 -0.59 -22.55
C VAL A 343 23.71 0.40 -21.60
N VAL A 344 24.87 0.93 -22.01
CA VAL A 344 25.55 2.03 -21.30
C VAL A 344 25.16 3.35 -21.95
N VAL A 345 24.61 4.26 -21.16
CA VAL A 345 24.18 5.61 -21.56
C VAL A 345 24.71 6.67 -20.59
N SER A 346 24.46 7.95 -20.88
CA SER A 346 24.80 9.02 -19.93
C SER A 346 23.99 8.84 -18.64
N ALA A 347 24.57 9.15 -17.49
CA ALA A 347 23.82 9.16 -16.22
C ALA A 347 22.69 10.20 -16.21
N ASP A 348 22.73 11.20 -17.10
CA ASP A 348 21.68 12.22 -17.24
C ASP A 348 20.52 11.77 -18.15
N ASP A 349 20.66 10.64 -18.86
CA ASP A 349 19.61 10.11 -19.72
C ASP A 349 18.47 9.49 -18.88
N ASP A 350 17.22 9.71 -19.29
CA ASP A 350 16.04 9.13 -18.65
C ASP A 350 15.94 7.64 -18.97
N ALA A 351 15.98 6.79 -17.93
CA ALA A 351 16.05 5.34 -18.08
C ALA A 351 14.79 4.75 -18.76
N ASP A 352 13.60 5.33 -18.54
CA ASP A 352 12.35 4.88 -19.16
C ASP A 352 12.36 5.23 -20.65
N ALA A 353 12.81 6.43 -21.03
CA ALA A 353 12.95 6.82 -22.43
C ALA A 353 14.00 5.96 -23.18
N VAL A 354 15.07 5.56 -22.49
CA VAL A 354 16.05 4.61 -23.02
C VAL A 354 15.42 3.23 -23.23
N ALA A 355 14.61 2.76 -22.28
CA ALA A 355 13.90 1.49 -22.39
C ALA A 355 12.91 1.48 -23.56
N ASP A 356 12.15 2.56 -23.75
CA ASP A 356 11.25 2.75 -24.89
C ASP A 356 11.99 2.64 -26.22
N ALA A 357 13.15 3.30 -26.34
CA ALA A 357 13.98 3.23 -27.55
C ALA A 357 14.51 1.81 -27.83
N ILE A 358 14.84 1.05 -26.79
CA ILE A 358 15.26 -0.36 -26.90
C ILE A 358 14.09 -1.23 -27.38
N ALA A 359 12.90 -1.08 -26.77
CA ALA A 359 11.71 -1.84 -27.13
C ALA A 359 11.24 -1.54 -28.56
N ALA A 360 11.37 -0.29 -29.01
CA ALA A 360 11.08 0.13 -30.39
C ALA A 360 12.14 -0.32 -31.41
N GLY A 361 13.28 -0.85 -30.97
CA GLY A 361 14.42 -1.21 -31.83
C GLY A 361 15.17 0.00 -32.41
N GLU A 362 15.04 1.17 -31.79
CA GLU A 362 15.71 2.41 -32.17
C GLU A 362 17.10 2.55 -31.50
N LEU A 363 17.29 1.88 -30.36
CA LEU A 363 18.56 1.78 -29.65
C LEU A 363 18.99 0.32 -29.54
N GLU A 364 20.18 0.01 -30.05
CA GLU A 364 20.81 -1.30 -29.90
C GLU A 364 21.26 -1.51 -28.45
N ALA A 365 20.83 -2.63 -27.86
CA ALA A 365 21.19 -3.02 -26.51
C ALA A 365 21.69 -4.48 -26.49
N THR A 366 22.57 -4.78 -25.54
CA THR A 366 23.21 -6.10 -25.42
C THR A 366 22.25 -7.06 -24.72
N PRO A 367 21.92 -8.23 -25.32
CA PRO A 367 21.21 -9.28 -24.60
C PRO A 367 22.06 -9.80 -23.45
N VAL A 368 21.48 -9.93 -22.27
CA VAL A 368 22.17 -10.34 -21.04
C VAL A 368 21.41 -11.43 -20.30
N GLU A 369 22.14 -12.27 -19.57
CA GLU A 369 21.61 -13.31 -18.70
C GLU A 369 22.09 -13.08 -17.27
N ALA A 370 21.43 -13.72 -16.29
CA ALA A 370 21.84 -13.62 -14.89
C ALA A 370 23.30 -14.09 -14.68
N GLY A 371 23.99 -13.42 -13.77
CA GLY A 371 25.39 -13.68 -13.43
C GLY A 371 26.31 -12.52 -13.79
N HIS A 372 27.58 -12.82 -14.03
CA HIS A 372 28.56 -11.80 -14.36
C HIS A 372 28.45 -11.40 -15.83
N ILE A 373 28.12 -10.14 -16.10
CA ILE A 373 27.89 -9.63 -17.46
C ILE A 373 28.86 -8.50 -17.81
N TYR A 374 28.98 -8.24 -19.12
CA TYR A 374 29.82 -7.19 -19.68
C TYR A 374 28.98 -6.38 -20.67
N VAL A 375 28.77 -5.10 -20.39
CA VAL A 375 27.97 -4.21 -21.24
C VAL A 375 28.90 -3.23 -21.96
N PRO A 376 28.94 -3.18 -23.30
CA PRO A 376 29.87 -2.32 -24.02
C PRO A 376 29.70 -0.84 -23.67
N ILE A 377 30.83 -0.15 -23.46
CA ILE A 377 30.89 1.31 -23.39
C ILE A 377 31.27 1.81 -24.79
N ALA A 378 30.43 2.66 -25.38
CA ALA A 378 30.65 3.17 -26.73
C ALA A 378 31.88 4.09 -26.79
N GLU A 379 32.54 4.11 -27.95
CA GLU A 379 33.72 4.94 -28.16
C GLU A 379 33.42 6.42 -27.88
N GLY A 380 34.25 7.06 -27.05
CA GLY A 380 34.08 8.46 -26.66
C GLY A 380 33.19 8.70 -25.44
N GLN A 381 32.44 7.70 -24.96
CA GLN A 381 31.73 7.82 -23.68
C GLN A 381 32.73 7.87 -22.52
N THR A 382 32.61 8.90 -21.68
CA THR A 382 33.40 9.11 -20.46
C THR A 382 32.56 9.93 -19.47
N GLY A 383 32.99 10.04 -18.21
CA GLY A 383 32.29 10.76 -17.16
C GLY A 383 31.31 9.87 -16.39
N LYS A 384 30.21 10.46 -15.93
CA LYS A 384 29.13 9.75 -15.22
C LYS A 384 28.25 9.03 -16.23
N LEU A 385 28.22 7.71 -16.14
CA LEU A 385 27.45 6.82 -17.00
C LEU A 385 26.49 5.99 -16.15
N GLN A 386 25.56 5.32 -16.81
CA GLN A 386 24.73 4.30 -16.17
C GLN A 386 24.55 3.10 -17.11
N VAL A 387 24.42 1.91 -16.52
CA VAL A 387 23.91 0.74 -17.21
C VAL A 387 22.40 0.72 -17.02
N VAL A 388 21.65 0.85 -18.11
CA VAL A 388 20.19 0.64 -18.12
C VAL A 388 19.91 -0.80 -18.49
N VAL A 389 19.15 -1.51 -17.66
CA VAL A 389 18.69 -2.89 -17.85
C VAL A 389 17.18 -2.89 -18.05
N VAL A 390 16.74 -3.50 -19.15
CA VAL A 390 15.34 -3.58 -19.55
C VAL A 390 14.93 -5.05 -19.59
N VAL A 391 13.84 -5.38 -18.90
CA VAL A 391 13.20 -6.70 -18.95
C VAL A 391 11.99 -6.61 -19.88
N LEU A 392 11.97 -7.44 -20.92
CA LEU A 392 10.93 -7.51 -21.94
C LEU A 392 10.19 -8.84 -21.83
N ASP A 393 8.91 -8.85 -22.20
CA ASP A 393 8.16 -10.09 -22.42
C ASP A 393 8.28 -10.60 -23.86
N ASP A 394 7.61 -11.73 -24.13
CA ASP A 394 7.59 -12.38 -25.45
C ASP A 394 6.97 -11.51 -26.56
N GLU A 395 6.22 -10.45 -26.21
CA GLU A 395 5.61 -9.48 -27.13
C GLU A 395 6.45 -8.19 -27.27
N GLN A 396 7.63 -8.15 -26.66
CA GLN A 396 8.52 -6.97 -26.58
C GLN A 396 7.93 -5.81 -25.78
N ALA A 397 6.95 -6.06 -24.91
CA ALA A 397 6.49 -5.06 -23.97
C ALA A 397 7.44 -4.99 -22.77
N ILE A 398 7.68 -3.77 -22.28
CA ILE A 398 8.55 -3.50 -21.13
C ILE A 398 7.86 -3.96 -19.86
N GLN A 399 8.52 -4.85 -19.12
CA GLN A 399 8.05 -5.40 -17.84
C GLN A 399 8.86 -4.87 -16.64
N GLY A 400 10.05 -4.32 -16.88
CA GLY A 400 10.88 -3.70 -15.85
C GLY A 400 12.03 -2.88 -16.44
N VAL A 401 12.35 -1.76 -15.79
CA VAL A 401 13.46 -0.86 -16.13
C VAL A 401 14.28 -0.61 -14.87
N TYR A 402 15.59 -0.81 -14.96
CA TYR A 402 16.53 -0.69 -13.85
C TYR A 402 17.78 0.03 -14.32
N SER A 403 18.42 0.79 -13.44
CA SER A 403 19.68 1.46 -13.75
C SER A 403 20.73 1.27 -12.66
N SER A 404 22.01 1.25 -13.08
CA SER A 404 23.17 1.24 -12.19
C SER A 404 24.17 2.31 -12.64
N PRO A 405 24.31 3.42 -11.91
CA PRO A 405 25.27 4.47 -12.23
C PRO A 405 26.71 4.04 -11.95
N PHE A 406 27.67 4.59 -12.70
CA PHE A 406 29.11 4.44 -12.46
C PHE A 406 29.90 5.57 -13.13
N GLU A 407 31.18 5.72 -12.78
CA GLU A 407 32.08 6.70 -13.41
C GLU A 407 33.12 5.99 -14.29
N TYR A 408 33.39 6.53 -15.47
CA TYR A 408 34.38 6.00 -16.41
C TYR A 408 35.29 7.09 -17.00
N TYR A 409 36.61 6.89 -16.93
CA TYR A 409 37.61 7.90 -17.28
C TYR A 409 38.38 7.60 -18.59
N GLY A 410 37.72 6.95 -19.56
CA GLY A 410 38.29 6.79 -20.91
C GLY A 410 39.52 5.86 -21.00
N GLY A 411 39.60 4.85 -20.13
CA GLY A 411 40.69 3.86 -20.12
C GLY A 411 41.96 4.31 -19.37
N GLY A 412 41.97 5.54 -18.85
CA GLY A 412 42.95 5.98 -17.87
C GLY A 412 42.76 5.29 -16.51
N ALA A 413 43.78 5.31 -15.66
CA ALA A 413 43.59 4.95 -14.26
C ALA A 413 42.54 5.90 -13.66
N ASN A 414 41.67 5.39 -12.78
CA ASN A 414 40.81 6.25 -11.97
C ASN A 414 41.72 7.29 -11.28
N PRO A 415 41.57 8.60 -11.59
CA PRO A 415 42.47 9.61 -11.06
C PRO A 415 42.21 9.86 -9.57
N TRP A 416 41.11 9.35 -9.01
CA TRP A 416 40.76 9.53 -7.61
C TRP A 416 41.36 8.44 -6.74
N VAL A 417 42.08 8.86 -5.71
CA VAL A 417 42.67 7.97 -4.70
C VAL A 417 42.04 8.25 -3.35
N SER A 418 41.53 7.20 -2.71
CA SER A 418 41.04 7.24 -1.33
C SER A 418 42.15 7.66 -0.37
N LEU A 419 41.87 8.72 0.38
CA LEU A 419 42.64 9.14 1.55
C LEU A 419 42.11 8.50 2.85
N GLY A 420 40.95 7.84 2.78
CA GLY A 420 40.23 7.25 3.90
C GLY A 420 39.16 8.17 4.50
N LYS A 421 38.74 7.83 5.74
CA LYS A 421 37.64 8.52 6.43
C LYS A 421 38.09 9.82 7.12
N GLY A 422 37.62 10.94 6.57
CA GLY A 422 37.68 12.27 7.18
C GLY A 422 36.46 12.58 8.07
N LEU A 423 36.35 13.84 8.50
CA LEU A 423 35.16 14.34 9.20
C LEU A 423 34.56 15.52 8.46
N TYR A 424 33.28 15.42 8.12
CA TYR A 424 32.52 16.49 7.51
C TYR A 424 31.56 17.09 8.54
N THR A 425 31.71 18.40 8.82
CA THR A 425 30.73 19.22 9.52
C THR A 425 29.84 19.89 8.47
N GLU A 426 28.63 19.36 8.32
CA GLU A 426 27.58 19.83 7.41
C GLU A 426 26.89 21.05 8.04
N ASP A 427 26.79 22.14 7.28
CA ASP A 427 26.11 23.37 7.70
C ASP A 427 25.30 24.02 6.56
N PHE A 428 25.15 23.37 5.40
CA PHE A 428 24.39 23.91 4.28
C PHE A 428 22.90 23.58 4.45
N VAL A 429 22.57 22.30 4.40
CA VAL A 429 21.20 21.79 4.52
C VAL A 429 20.73 21.93 5.97
N SER A 430 21.55 21.57 6.97
CA SER A 430 21.16 21.66 8.38
C SER A 430 20.71 23.08 8.77
N SER A 431 21.45 24.11 8.35
CA SER A 431 21.11 25.50 8.66
C SER A 431 19.84 25.97 7.97
N LEU A 432 19.60 25.53 6.73
CA LEU A 432 18.38 25.84 5.98
C LEU A 432 17.10 25.38 6.69
N PHE A 433 17.15 24.18 7.30
CA PHE A 433 16.05 23.62 8.09
C PHE A 433 16.14 24.00 9.58
N GLY A 434 17.07 24.89 9.93
CA GLY A 434 17.26 25.41 11.26
C GLY A 434 17.69 24.36 12.28
N VAL A 435 18.23 23.21 11.87
CA VAL A 435 18.80 22.20 12.77
C VAL A 435 20.29 22.47 13.03
N ASP A 436 20.77 21.98 14.17
CA ASP A 436 22.17 22.21 14.56
C ASP A 436 23.11 21.47 13.58
N PRO A 437 24.27 22.07 13.23
CA PRO A 437 25.25 21.45 12.35
C PRO A 437 25.66 20.07 12.84
N VAL A 438 25.78 19.12 11.91
CA VAL A 438 26.13 17.74 12.24
C VAL A 438 27.53 17.41 11.72
N THR A 439 28.31 16.70 12.54
CA THR A 439 29.61 16.17 12.12
C THR A 439 29.58 14.64 12.02
N TYR A 440 29.95 14.09 10.88
CA TYR A 440 29.99 12.66 10.62
C TYR A 440 31.20 12.24 9.76
N GLU A 441 31.48 10.94 9.73
CA GLU A 441 32.56 10.38 8.91
C GLU A 441 32.12 10.31 7.44
N VAL A 442 32.99 10.76 6.53
CA VAL A 442 32.81 10.66 5.08
C VAL A 442 34.09 10.11 4.45
N GLU A 443 33.97 9.33 3.37
CA GLU A 443 35.15 8.97 2.57
C GLU A 443 35.63 10.20 1.81
N ILE A 444 36.94 10.41 1.79
CA ILE A 444 37.54 11.51 1.02
C ILE A 444 38.50 10.91 0.02
N GLU A 445 38.38 11.36 -1.22
CA GLU A 445 39.34 11.07 -2.29
C GLU A 445 40.01 12.36 -2.74
N GLU A 446 41.25 12.24 -3.19
CA GLU A 446 41.99 13.31 -3.86
C GLU A 446 42.26 12.93 -5.31
N ASN A 447 42.14 13.90 -6.20
CA ASN A 447 42.47 13.72 -7.60
C ASN A 447 43.99 13.77 -7.80
N THR A 448 44.55 12.70 -8.38
CA THR A 448 45.99 12.55 -8.63
C THR A 448 46.49 13.36 -9.82
N GLU A 449 45.61 13.74 -10.74
CA GLU A 449 45.93 14.61 -11.89
C GLU A 449 45.82 16.09 -11.53
N THR A 450 44.94 16.43 -10.58
CA THR A 450 44.72 17.78 -10.04
C THR A 450 44.91 17.81 -8.52
N PRO A 451 46.17 17.82 -8.02
CA PRO A 451 46.45 17.83 -6.59
C PRO A 451 45.77 19.01 -5.88
N GLY A 452 45.15 18.72 -4.73
CA GLY A 452 44.31 19.70 -4.02
C GLY A 452 42.85 19.73 -4.47
N LEU A 453 42.45 19.02 -5.52
CA LEU A 453 41.03 18.75 -5.78
C LEU A 453 40.58 17.53 -4.98
N TYR A 454 39.70 17.76 -4.01
CA TYR A 454 39.16 16.72 -3.15
C TYR A 454 37.70 16.44 -3.49
N ARG A 455 37.22 15.23 -3.20
CA ARG A 455 35.79 14.94 -3.19
C ARG A 455 35.36 14.17 -1.96
N MET A 456 34.22 14.54 -1.42
CA MET A 456 33.50 13.75 -0.41
C MET A 456 32.63 12.73 -1.14
N ILE A 457 32.76 11.45 -0.79
CA ILE A 457 31.96 10.41 -1.42
C ILE A 457 30.58 10.35 -0.77
N TYR A 458 29.59 10.72 -1.57
CA TYR A 458 28.17 10.67 -1.26
C TYR A 458 27.78 11.18 0.15
N PRO A 459 28.20 12.40 0.54
CA PRO A 459 28.00 12.91 1.90
C PRO A 459 26.52 13.01 2.27
N TYR A 460 25.66 13.29 1.29
CA TYR A 460 24.22 13.48 1.44
C TYR A 460 23.38 12.23 1.10
N GLY A 461 24.00 11.06 0.96
CA GLY A 461 23.30 9.78 0.76
C GLY A 461 22.98 9.05 2.08
N GLU A 462 23.07 7.72 2.08
CA GLU A 462 22.78 6.85 3.25
C GLU A 462 23.55 7.25 4.53
N ILE A 463 24.77 7.78 4.37
CA ILE A 463 25.61 8.13 5.52
C ILE A 463 25.17 9.42 6.22
N TYR A 464 24.38 10.27 5.55
CA TYR A 464 23.92 11.55 6.08
C TYR A 464 23.00 11.32 7.29
N PRO A 465 23.32 11.84 8.50
CA PRO A 465 22.57 11.48 9.71
C PRO A 465 21.08 11.83 9.69
N TYR A 466 20.67 12.77 8.83
CA TYR A 466 19.28 13.20 8.70
C TYR A 466 18.49 12.47 7.62
N ASN A 467 19.11 11.64 6.77
CA ASN A 467 18.40 10.82 5.79
C ASN A 467 17.88 9.49 6.36
N GLU A 468 16.87 8.97 5.69
CA GLU A 468 16.30 7.63 5.75
C GLU A 468 16.16 7.08 4.32
N GLU A 469 15.99 5.77 4.17
CA GLU A 469 15.82 5.14 2.86
C GLU A 469 14.68 5.82 2.08
N GLY A 470 14.96 6.26 0.85
CA GLY A 470 14.06 7.04 0.02
C GLY A 470 14.24 8.57 0.09
N ASP A 471 15.04 9.10 1.02
CA ASP A 471 15.27 10.56 1.14
C ASP A 471 16.28 11.11 0.11
N TRP A 472 16.99 10.23 -0.59
CA TRP A 472 18.03 10.58 -1.55
C TRP A 472 17.86 9.78 -2.83
N ASP A 473 18.34 10.33 -3.94
CA ASP A 473 18.40 9.63 -5.21
C ASP A 473 19.52 8.59 -5.20
N ALA A 474 19.13 7.32 -5.09
CA ALA A 474 20.02 6.16 -5.11
C ALA A 474 20.43 5.74 -6.54
N SER A 475 19.84 6.34 -7.58
CA SER A 475 20.10 6.00 -8.98
C SER A 475 21.33 6.69 -9.56
N SER A 476 21.95 7.62 -8.82
CA SER A 476 23.17 8.33 -9.25
C SER A 476 24.16 8.56 -8.12
N VAL A 477 25.39 8.92 -8.49
CA VAL A 477 26.49 9.20 -7.56
C VAL A 477 26.66 10.71 -7.38
N TYR A 478 26.28 11.19 -6.20
CA TYR A 478 26.36 12.60 -5.82
C TYR A 478 27.55 12.86 -4.89
N ASN A 479 28.75 12.80 -5.46
CA ASN A 479 29.98 13.27 -4.82
C ASN A 479 29.99 14.80 -4.72
N ILE A 480 30.65 15.34 -3.70
CA ILE A 480 30.85 16.79 -3.57
C ILE A 480 32.32 17.11 -3.71
N GLU A 481 32.67 17.70 -4.85
CA GLU A 481 34.01 18.18 -5.16
C GLU A 481 34.29 19.52 -4.48
N ILE A 482 35.50 19.68 -3.97
CA ILE A 482 35.99 20.87 -3.29
C ILE A 482 37.34 21.20 -3.93
N ASN A 483 37.40 22.35 -4.61
CA ASN A 483 38.66 22.82 -5.18
C ASN A 483 39.49 23.49 -4.08
N ALA A 484 40.62 22.88 -3.74
CA ALA A 484 41.64 23.42 -2.85
C ALA A 484 43.04 23.31 -3.47
N GLU A 485 43.13 23.42 -4.81
CA GLU A 485 44.40 23.48 -5.54
C GLU A 485 45.28 24.62 -5.03
N ASP A 486 44.64 25.75 -4.68
CA ASP A 486 45.21 26.81 -3.87
C ASP A 486 44.71 26.67 -2.42
N PRO A 487 45.58 26.35 -1.44
CA PRO A 487 45.19 26.21 -0.04
C PRO A 487 44.62 27.50 0.60
N GLU A 488 44.81 28.67 -0.01
CA GLU A 488 44.18 29.93 0.43
C GLU A 488 43.00 30.36 -0.46
N GLY A 489 42.66 29.55 -1.47
CA GLY A 489 41.66 29.83 -2.49
C GLY A 489 40.56 28.77 -2.58
N VAL A 490 40.14 28.19 -1.46
CA VAL A 490 39.24 27.02 -1.47
C VAL A 490 37.79 27.40 -1.81
N TYR A 491 37.14 26.65 -2.69
CA TYR A 491 35.72 26.84 -3.02
C TYR A 491 35.00 25.55 -3.39
N ILE A 492 33.66 25.59 -3.35
CA ILE A 492 32.77 24.49 -3.72
C ILE A 492 31.90 24.98 -4.88
N PRO A 493 32.13 24.49 -6.12
CA PRO A 493 31.27 24.84 -7.25
C PRO A 493 29.85 24.33 -7.02
N VAL A 494 28.90 24.88 -7.79
CA VAL A 494 27.51 24.43 -7.71
C VAL A 494 27.43 22.97 -8.12
N GLN A 495 26.90 22.13 -7.23
CA GLN A 495 26.80 20.68 -7.42
C GLN A 495 25.53 20.14 -6.76
N ASP A 496 24.85 19.25 -7.46
CA ASP A 496 23.69 18.53 -6.93
C ASP A 496 24.10 17.60 -5.79
N ILE A 497 23.25 17.52 -4.77
CA ILE A 497 23.53 16.72 -3.58
C ILE A 497 22.69 15.43 -3.52
N GLY A 498 21.88 15.16 -4.54
CA GLY A 498 21.09 13.94 -4.65
C GLY A 498 19.92 13.87 -3.68
N ILE A 499 19.37 15.02 -3.24
CA ILE A 499 18.22 15.08 -2.34
C ILE A 499 17.09 15.87 -3.00
N ASP A 500 15.87 15.33 -2.93
CA ASP A 500 14.62 16.06 -3.17
C ASP A 500 13.58 15.67 -2.11
N TRP A 501 13.36 16.54 -1.13
CA TRP A 501 12.36 16.35 -0.07
C TRP A 501 10.99 16.95 -0.41
N GLY A 502 10.63 16.98 -1.69
CA GLY A 502 9.40 17.62 -2.19
C GLY A 502 9.53 19.14 -2.37
N TYR A 503 10.78 19.63 -2.48
CA TYR A 503 11.09 21.04 -2.71
C TYR A 503 11.80 21.28 -4.05
N GLY A 504 11.98 20.22 -4.85
CA GLY A 504 12.83 20.21 -6.03
C GLY A 504 14.25 19.77 -5.68
N ALA A 505 14.96 19.23 -6.67
CA ALA A 505 16.34 18.79 -6.57
C ALA A 505 17.22 19.86 -5.90
N MET A 506 18.00 19.42 -4.91
CA MET A 506 18.86 20.31 -4.14
C MET A 506 20.29 20.32 -4.67
N ALA A 507 20.90 21.51 -4.66
CA ALA A 507 22.32 21.71 -4.97
C ALA A 507 22.96 22.64 -3.94
N ILE A 508 24.28 22.53 -3.73
CA ILE A 508 25.03 23.43 -2.85
C ILE A 508 26.12 24.16 -3.61
N GLN A 509 26.49 25.35 -3.13
CA GLN A 509 27.60 26.13 -3.66
C GLN A 509 28.21 26.98 -2.54
N SER A 510 29.55 27.10 -2.47
CA SER A 510 30.17 28.08 -1.55
C SER A 510 29.98 29.50 -2.06
N TRP A 511 29.96 30.50 -1.17
CA TRP A 511 29.75 31.89 -1.58
C TRP A 511 30.78 32.37 -2.61
N GLY A 512 32.06 32.11 -2.34
CA GLY A 512 33.16 32.49 -3.24
C GLY A 512 33.05 31.87 -4.64
N ALA A 513 32.52 30.65 -4.76
CA ALA A 513 32.41 29.96 -6.05
C ALA A 513 31.56 30.70 -7.09
N ARG A 514 30.61 31.55 -6.65
CA ARG A 514 29.80 32.39 -7.55
C ARG A 514 30.63 33.38 -8.37
N TYR A 515 31.75 33.80 -7.81
CA TYR A 515 32.56 34.87 -8.37
C TYR A 515 33.77 34.35 -9.15
N VAL A 516 34.13 33.06 -9.01
CA VAL A 516 35.30 32.44 -9.64
C VAL A 516 35.26 32.53 -11.17
N ALA A 517 34.10 32.44 -11.79
CA ALA A 517 33.98 32.51 -13.26
C ALA A 517 34.26 33.91 -13.84
N ASN A 518 34.10 34.97 -13.04
CA ASN A 518 34.10 36.36 -13.52
C ASN A 518 35.20 37.23 -12.88
N ASN A 519 36.00 36.68 -11.96
CA ASN A 519 37.03 37.41 -11.23
C ASN A 519 38.29 36.56 -11.14
N SER A 520 39.45 37.19 -10.91
CA SER A 520 40.68 36.44 -10.66
C SER A 520 40.68 35.85 -9.24
N MET A 521 41.34 34.70 -9.06
CA MET A 521 41.48 34.07 -7.75
C MET A 521 42.20 34.99 -6.74
N ASP A 522 43.17 35.79 -7.19
CA ASP A 522 43.90 36.72 -6.33
C ASP A 522 43.01 37.86 -5.80
N GLU A 523 42.09 38.38 -6.62
CA GLU A 523 41.10 39.37 -6.17
C GLU A 523 40.15 38.77 -5.13
N LEU A 524 39.61 37.58 -5.40
CA LEU A 524 38.69 36.91 -4.48
C LEU A 524 39.35 36.53 -3.14
N LYS A 525 40.63 36.15 -3.15
CA LYS A 525 41.43 35.94 -1.93
C LYS A 525 41.63 37.25 -1.16
N ALA A 526 42.00 38.32 -1.85
CA ALA A 526 42.20 39.63 -1.22
C ALA A 526 40.92 40.19 -0.59
N GLU A 527 39.75 39.88 -1.18
CA GLU A 527 38.43 40.25 -0.67
C GLU A 527 37.91 39.28 0.41
N GLY A 528 38.60 38.16 0.66
CA GLY A 528 38.23 37.17 1.67
C GLY A 528 37.03 36.31 1.28
N TYR A 529 36.74 36.17 -0.02
CA TYR A 529 35.62 35.37 -0.52
C TYR A 529 35.87 33.86 -0.55
N LEU A 530 37.12 33.44 -0.45
CA LEU A 530 37.54 32.06 -0.59
C LEU A 530 37.92 31.43 0.75
N GLY A 531 37.74 30.11 0.83
CA GLY A 531 38.09 29.28 1.98
C GLY A 531 39.57 28.96 2.05
N THR A 532 39.93 28.19 3.08
CA THR A 532 41.32 27.79 3.33
C THR A 532 41.43 26.31 3.64
N LEU A 533 42.48 25.66 3.14
CA LEU A 533 43.00 24.38 3.59
C LEU A 533 44.24 24.64 4.46
N LYS A 534 44.13 24.41 5.77
CA LYS A 534 45.23 24.59 6.72
C LYS A 534 45.29 23.45 7.72
N ASP A 535 46.47 22.87 7.90
CA ASP A 535 46.72 21.75 8.82
C ASP A 535 45.75 20.57 8.60
N GLY A 536 45.44 20.27 7.34
CA GLY A 536 44.49 19.23 6.92
C GLY A 536 43.02 19.56 7.21
N VAL A 537 42.68 20.83 7.45
CA VAL A 537 41.32 21.29 7.69
C VAL A 537 40.90 22.31 6.65
N ILE A 538 39.81 22.03 5.94
CA ILE A 538 39.15 22.93 5.01
C ILE A 538 38.01 23.68 5.72
N THR A 539 37.98 25.00 5.57
CA THR A 539 36.92 25.89 6.08
C THR A 539 36.51 26.92 5.04
N LEU A 540 35.26 27.40 5.14
CA LEU A 540 34.74 28.49 4.31
C LEU A 540 34.61 29.79 5.12
N PRO A 541 34.79 30.97 4.49
CA PRO A 541 34.54 32.25 5.13
C PRO A 541 33.07 32.43 5.51
N VAL A 542 32.83 33.22 6.56
CA VAL A 542 31.49 33.58 7.04
C VAL A 542 31.20 35.03 6.64
N PHE A 543 30.05 35.24 6.04
CA PHE A 543 29.56 36.55 5.62
C PHE A 543 28.35 36.95 6.43
N GLU A 544 28.13 38.25 6.54
CA GLU A 544 27.02 38.84 7.27
C GLU A 544 26.14 39.64 6.31
N ARG A 545 24.84 39.62 6.54
CA ARG A 545 23.87 40.47 5.83
C ARG A 545 22.81 40.99 6.79
N GLU A 546 22.45 42.26 6.64
CA GLU A 546 21.32 42.84 7.35
C GLU A 546 20.00 42.36 6.73
N THR A 547 19.09 41.89 7.59
CA THR A 547 17.74 41.42 7.26
C THR A 547 16.73 42.17 8.14
N GLU A 548 15.44 42.07 7.81
CA GLU A 548 14.36 42.66 8.64
C GLU A 548 14.36 42.12 10.09
N ASP A 549 14.87 40.91 10.30
CA ASP A 549 14.90 40.21 11.59
C ASP A 549 16.27 40.29 12.31
N GLY A 550 17.27 41.00 11.74
CA GLY A 550 18.62 41.17 12.30
C GLY A 550 19.76 40.82 11.34
N ILE A 551 20.95 40.51 11.86
CA ILE A 551 22.09 40.07 11.03
C ILE A 551 21.99 38.56 10.80
N ALA A 552 21.96 38.16 9.54
CA ALA A 552 22.04 36.76 9.12
C ALA A 552 23.48 36.42 8.68
N LEU A 553 23.95 35.22 9.04
CA LEU A 553 25.23 34.68 8.61
C LEU A 553 25.04 33.72 7.44
N TYR A 554 26.05 33.58 6.59
CA TYR A 554 26.09 32.59 5.53
C TYR A 554 27.51 32.24 5.10
N GLN A 555 27.71 31.05 4.55
CA GLN A 555 28.96 30.59 3.94
C GLN A 555 28.76 30.20 2.45
N GLY A 556 27.52 30.12 2.00
CA GLY A 556 27.18 29.81 0.61
C GLY A 556 25.67 29.72 0.37
N LEU A 557 25.28 28.93 -0.61
CA LEU A 557 23.90 28.76 -1.06
C LEU A 557 23.48 27.29 -1.09
N VAL A 558 22.20 27.06 -0.83
CA VAL A 558 21.47 25.85 -1.24
C VAL A 558 20.46 26.26 -2.31
N TYR A 559 20.41 25.55 -3.42
CA TYR A 559 19.37 25.65 -4.42
C TYR A 559 18.32 24.57 -4.17
N MET A 560 17.05 24.90 -4.30
CA MET A 560 15.91 23.98 -4.26
C MET A 560 15.10 24.22 -5.54
N GLY A 561 15.23 23.32 -6.50
CA GLY A 561 14.80 23.57 -7.87
C GLY A 561 15.45 24.85 -8.44
N THR A 562 14.64 25.80 -8.90
CA THR A 562 15.14 27.05 -9.50
C THR A 562 15.39 28.18 -8.49
N SER A 563 15.19 27.95 -7.19
CA SER A 563 15.32 28.97 -6.15
C SER A 563 16.58 28.78 -5.31
N GLY A 564 17.41 29.82 -5.19
CA GLY A 564 18.56 29.84 -4.29
C GLY A 564 18.24 30.43 -2.91
N TYR A 565 18.88 29.91 -1.88
CA TYR A 565 18.73 30.31 -0.48
C TYR A 565 20.09 30.44 0.20
N TYR A 566 20.24 31.42 1.08
CA TYR A 566 21.45 31.54 1.90
C TYR A 566 21.59 30.34 2.85
N ALA A 567 22.81 29.82 2.96
CA ALA A 567 23.14 28.61 3.73
C ALA A 567 24.49 28.76 4.46
N GLY A 568 24.77 27.88 5.43
CA GLY A 568 25.93 28.02 6.31
C GLY A 568 25.71 29.01 7.45
N ALA A 569 24.47 29.13 7.94
CA ALA A 569 24.10 30.18 8.90
C ALA A 569 24.74 30.01 10.29
N ASN A 570 25.36 28.87 10.58
CA ASN A 570 26.11 28.68 11.82
C ASN A 570 27.60 28.97 11.66
N GLY A 571 28.08 29.23 10.43
CA GLY A 571 29.50 29.41 10.15
C GLY A 571 30.33 28.15 10.41
N ALA A 572 29.69 26.98 10.38
CA ALA A 572 30.24 25.74 10.93
C ALA A 572 30.80 24.79 9.87
N PHE A 573 30.62 25.07 8.57
CA PHE A 573 31.14 24.21 7.50
C PHE A 573 32.63 23.91 7.74
N LYS A 574 32.96 22.63 7.72
CA LYS A 574 34.34 22.17 7.88
C LYS A 574 34.52 20.77 7.32
N LEU A 575 35.60 20.56 6.56
CA LEU A 575 36.06 19.22 6.20
C LEU A 575 37.44 18.98 6.81
N VAL A 576 37.57 17.94 7.63
CA VAL A 576 38.86 17.51 8.21
C VAL A 576 39.34 16.31 7.42
N LEU A 577 40.48 16.46 6.73
CA LEU A 577 41.12 15.40 5.96
C LEU A 577 41.57 14.26 6.87
N PRO A 578 41.66 13.01 6.36
CA PRO A 578 41.81 11.81 7.19
C PRO A 578 43.02 11.85 8.14
N GLU A 579 44.15 12.41 7.69
CA GLU A 579 45.37 12.55 8.50
C GLU A 579 45.25 13.53 9.66
N ALA A 580 44.37 14.54 9.55
CA ALA A 580 44.12 15.54 10.58
C ALA A 580 43.01 15.11 11.58
N VAL A 581 42.37 13.95 11.35
CA VAL A 581 41.32 13.44 12.24
C VAL A 581 41.92 12.89 13.53
N SER A 582 41.69 13.61 14.64
CA SER A 582 41.99 13.06 15.97
C SER A 582 41.00 11.96 16.37
N ALA A 583 41.46 10.97 17.16
CA ALA A 583 40.61 9.91 17.70
C ALA A 583 39.43 10.47 18.53
N SER A 584 39.64 11.58 19.25
CA SER A 584 38.60 12.28 20.01
C SER A 584 37.53 12.89 19.11
N ALA A 585 37.93 13.55 18.02
CA ALA A 585 36.98 14.11 17.05
C ALA A 585 36.16 13.01 16.38
N ARG A 586 36.81 11.90 16.00
CA ARG A 586 36.14 10.71 15.43
C ARG A 586 35.11 10.10 16.39
N ALA A 587 35.46 9.95 17.66
CA ALA A 587 34.53 9.46 18.69
C ALA A 587 33.32 10.40 18.88
N LYS A 588 33.54 11.72 18.86
CA LYS A 588 32.45 12.71 18.93
C LYS A 588 31.51 12.62 17.73
N ALA A 589 32.03 12.50 16.51
CA ALA A 589 31.21 12.34 15.30
C ALA A 589 30.33 11.07 15.36
N LYS A 590 30.90 9.94 15.77
CA LYS A 590 30.14 8.69 15.99
C LYS A 590 29.07 8.85 17.08
N SER A 591 29.38 9.58 18.15
CA SER A 591 28.41 9.88 19.21
C SER A 591 27.27 10.77 18.70
N MET A 592 27.55 11.79 17.87
CA MET A 592 26.52 12.63 17.26
C MET A 592 25.60 11.83 16.34
N LYS A 593 26.15 11.02 15.42
CA LYS A 593 25.34 10.15 14.56
C LYS A 593 24.47 9.17 15.36
N ARG A 594 25.01 8.58 16.44
CA ARG A 594 24.24 7.71 17.35
C ARG A 594 23.15 8.48 18.10
N ALA A 595 23.44 9.69 18.57
CA ALA A 595 22.46 10.53 19.26
C ALA A 595 21.33 10.92 18.32
N ILE A 596 21.62 11.31 17.07
CA ILE A 596 20.61 11.62 16.05
C ILE A 596 19.80 10.37 15.70
N SER A 597 20.44 9.22 15.47
CA SER A 597 19.74 7.96 15.22
C SER A 597 18.87 7.52 16.40
N PHE A 598 19.37 7.69 17.63
CA PHE A 598 18.61 7.42 18.84
C PHE A 598 17.45 8.41 18.99
N GLU A 599 17.64 9.69 18.71
CA GLU A 599 16.58 10.69 18.69
C GLU A 599 15.54 10.39 17.62
N LYS A 600 15.94 9.99 16.41
CA LYS A 600 15.03 9.54 15.36
C LYS A 600 14.24 8.32 15.80
N LYS A 601 14.91 7.29 16.32
CA LYS A 601 14.27 6.08 16.86
C LYS A 601 13.38 6.38 18.05
N LEU A 602 13.80 7.28 18.94
CA LEU A 602 13.02 7.72 20.09
C LEU A 602 11.83 8.56 19.62
N LYS A 603 11.98 9.42 18.62
CA LYS A 603 10.87 10.17 18.00
C LYS A 603 9.89 9.19 17.37
N LYS A 604 10.35 8.21 16.58
CA LYS A 604 9.52 7.12 16.04
C LYS A 604 8.84 6.32 17.15
N HIS A 605 9.56 5.98 18.23
CA HIS A 605 9.06 5.16 19.35
C HIS A 605 8.14 5.91 20.31
N VAL A 606 8.39 7.19 20.58
CA VAL A 606 7.54 8.08 21.39
C VAL A 606 6.31 8.46 20.58
N ALA A 607 6.48 8.75 19.28
CA ALA A 607 5.40 8.86 18.32
C ALA A 607 4.72 7.53 18.00
N SER A 608 5.14 6.40 18.57
CA SER A 608 4.43 5.11 18.48
C SER A 608 3.87 4.63 19.83
N LYS A 609 4.09 5.36 20.94
CA LYS A 609 3.71 4.93 22.30
C LYS A 609 2.85 5.92 23.11
N GLY A 610 2.48 7.07 22.55
CA GLY A 610 1.47 7.96 23.15
C GLY A 610 1.77 8.49 24.57
N PHE A 611 3.02 8.48 25.05
CA PHE A 611 3.34 8.98 26.40
C PHE A 611 3.17 10.50 26.48
N GLY A 612 2.06 10.95 27.06
CA GLY A 612 1.91 12.31 27.54
C GLY A 612 2.67 12.51 28.86
N MET A 613 3.80 13.22 28.85
CA MET A 613 4.22 13.94 30.05
C MET A 613 5.13 15.15 29.79
N LYS A 614 4.88 16.18 30.59
CA LYS A 614 5.48 17.51 30.62
C LYS A 614 7.02 17.49 30.70
N GLN A 615 7.62 18.39 29.93
CA GLN A 615 8.99 18.89 30.01
C GLN A 615 10.14 17.93 29.72
N ILE A 616 10.39 17.70 28.43
CA ILE A 616 11.66 18.09 27.81
C ILE A 616 11.30 18.83 26.52
N ARG A 617 11.38 20.16 26.54
CA ARG A 617 11.16 21.00 25.37
C ARG A 617 12.45 20.97 24.54
N ILE A 618 12.61 20.00 23.66
CA ILE A 618 13.63 20.01 22.61
C ILE A 618 12.89 19.82 21.27
N GLN A 619 13.22 20.72 20.34
CA GLN A 619 12.36 21.22 19.27
C GLN A 619 11.97 20.15 18.23
N ALA A 620 10.74 19.65 18.30
CA ALA A 620 10.20 18.66 17.37
C ALA A 620 9.61 19.26 16.07
N ASN A 621 10.08 20.43 15.62
CA ASN A 621 9.48 21.19 14.51
C ASN A 621 10.48 21.67 13.44
N ARG A 622 11.61 20.98 13.23
CA ARG A 622 12.72 21.45 12.38
C ARG A 622 13.00 20.58 11.13
N MET A 623 11.98 20.20 10.36
CA MET A 623 12.19 19.82 8.95
C MET A 623 11.15 20.48 8.04
N ALA A 624 10.54 21.57 8.50
CA ALA A 624 10.01 22.56 7.58
C ALA A 624 11.13 23.59 7.40
N PRO A 625 11.35 24.12 6.19
CA PRO A 625 12.27 25.23 6.01
C PRO A 625 11.86 26.32 7.01
N VAL A 626 12.84 26.85 7.75
CA VAL A 626 12.63 28.09 8.50
C VAL A 626 12.34 29.18 7.46
N LYS A 627 11.99 30.42 7.83
CA LYS A 627 11.99 31.54 6.87
C LYS A 627 13.41 31.74 6.32
N ALA A 628 13.82 30.88 5.38
CA ALA A 628 15.07 30.96 4.66
C ALA A 628 14.90 32.11 3.69
N GLU A 629 15.80 33.09 3.79
CA GLU A 629 15.72 34.24 2.93
C GLU A 629 16.11 33.81 1.51
N LYS A 630 15.18 34.00 0.57
CA LYS A 630 15.45 33.72 -0.83
C LYS A 630 16.55 34.65 -1.31
N PHE A 631 17.52 34.07 -2.00
CA PHE A 631 18.54 34.82 -2.70
C PHE A 631 17.89 35.55 -3.90
N VAL A 632 18.05 36.87 -3.96
CA VAL A 632 17.57 37.73 -5.06
C VAL A 632 18.78 38.51 -5.56
N ASP A 633 19.10 38.37 -6.85
CA ASP A 633 20.20 39.09 -7.51
C ASP A 633 20.01 40.62 -7.49
#